data_AF-A0A7L2EFW3-F1
#
_entry.id   AF-A0A7L2EFW3-F1
#
_cell.length_a   1.000
_cell.length_b   1.000
_cell.length_c   1.000
_cell.angle_alpha   90.00
_cell.angle_beta   90.00
_cell.angle_gamma   90.00
#
_symmetry.space_group_name_H-M   'P 1'
#
loop_
_entity.id
_entity.type
_entity.pdbx_description
1 polymer ?
#
loop_
_entity_poly.entity_id
_entity_poly.type
_entity_poly.pdbx_seq_one_letter_code
_entity_poly.pdbx_strand_id
1 'polypeptide(L)'
;ALSKPLDEAFSLWKQLLENPGIPEVRSPEQSVSSLQLLAALYRLQGKPIQALESFLLLRSLCQRLGDALGLANSLCQITWSLLQLQCPSQAQIFLEELELCLGEAEGSE
;
A
#
# COMPACT_ATOMS: atom_id res chain seq x y z
N ALA A 1 -24.21 -8.10 3.16
CA ALA A 1 -23.39 -7.59 2.05
C ALA A 1 -22.09 -8.39 2.02
N LEU A 2 -21.66 -8.87 0.86
CA LEU A 2 -20.49 -9.76 0.70
C LEU A 2 -19.14 -9.11 1.10
N SER A 3 -19.10 -7.79 1.30
CA SER A 3 -17.88 -7.06 1.67
C SER A 3 -17.67 -6.85 3.18
N LYS A 4 -18.63 -7.20 4.04
CA LYS A 4 -18.55 -6.86 5.47
C LYS A 4 -17.26 -7.34 6.16
N PRO A 5 -16.80 -8.59 5.98
CA PRO A 5 -15.54 -9.03 6.58
C PRO A 5 -14.31 -8.29 6.04
N LEU A 6 -14.35 -7.89 4.76
CA LEU A 6 -13.28 -7.14 4.12
C LEU A 6 -13.19 -5.72 4.69
N ASP A 7 -14.35 -5.07 4.86
CA ASP A 7 -14.48 -3.72 5.44
C ASP A 7 -14.06 -3.70 6.93
N GLU A 8 -14.37 -4.75 7.68
CA GLU A 8 -13.87 -4.96 9.05
C GLU A 8 -12.36 -5.15 9.09
N ALA A 9 -11.80 -6.02 8.24
CA ALA A 9 -10.35 -6.24 8.15
C ALA A 9 -9.60 -4.94 7.79
N PHE A 10 -10.13 -4.16 6.85
CA PHE A 10 -9.57 -2.87 6.49
C PHE A 10 -9.57 -1.87 7.66
N SER A 11 -10.64 -1.84 8.44
CA SER A 11 -10.74 -0.97 9.62
C SER A 11 -9.72 -1.36 10.70
N LEU A 12 -9.52 -2.67 10.93
CA LEU A 12 -8.49 -3.17 11.85
C LEU A 12 -7.08 -2.81 11.39
N TRP A 13 -6.79 -2.91 10.09
CA TRP A 13 -5.49 -2.50 9.54
C TRP A 13 -5.23 -1.00 9.72
N LYS A 14 -6.24 -0.15 9.49
CA LYS A 14 -6.13 1.29 9.75
C LYS A 14 -5.78 1.55 11.22
N GLN A 15 -6.54 0.96 12.14
CA GLN A 15 -6.31 1.13 13.57
C GLN A 15 -4.92 0.62 14.00
N LEU A 16 -4.47 -0.52 13.47
CA LEU A 16 -3.15 -1.07 13.80
C LEU A 16 -2.00 -0.17 13.32
N LEU A 17 -2.14 0.42 12.13
CA LEU A 17 -1.10 1.22 11.48
C LEU A 17 -1.18 2.72 11.81
N GLU A 18 -2.16 3.17 12.61
CA GLU A 18 -2.22 4.53 13.16
C GLU A 18 -0.98 4.90 13.98
N ASN A 19 -0.42 3.93 14.72
CA ASN A 19 0.84 4.14 15.43
C ASN A 19 2.00 4.11 14.42
N PRO A 20 2.91 5.10 14.38
CA PRO A 20 4.01 5.17 13.41
C PRO A 20 5.10 4.09 13.56
N GLY A 21 5.11 3.33 14.65
CA GLY A 21 6.08 2.25 14.87
C GLY A 21 5.88 1.01 13.98
N ILE A 22 6.84 0.09 14.04
CA ILE A 22 6.71 -1.25 13.46
C ILE A 22 5.61 -1.96 14.25
N PRO A 23 4.52 -2.42 13.60
CA PRO A 23 3.44 -3.08 14.31
C PRO A 23 3.90 -4.45 14.81
N GLU A 24 3.46 -4.82 16.02
CA GLU A 24 3.68 -6.14 16.62
C GLU A 24 2.83 -7.19 15.90
N VAL A 25 3.31 -7.63 14.73
CA VAL A 25 2.68 -8.67 13.91
C VAL A 25 3.48 -9.97 13.97
N ARG A 26 2.78 -11.11 13.90
CA ARG A 26 3.41 -12.42 13.97
C ARG A 26 4.39 -12.68 12.81
N SER A 27 4.05 -12.24 11.61
CA SER A 27 4.90 -12.29 10.42
C SER A 27 4.71 -11.02 9.59
N PRO A 28 5.77 -10.22 9.39
CA PRO A 28 5.75 -9.06 8.52
C PRO A 28 5.40 -9.42 7.06
N GLU A 29 5.94 -10.52 6.54
CA GLU A 29 5.76 -10.94 5.14
C GLU A 29 4.31 -11.32 4.84
N GLN A 30 3.68 -12.05 5.77
CA GLN A 30 2.26 -12.40 5.67
C GLN A 30 1.37 -11.18 5.81
N SER A 31 1.78 -10.19 6.63
CA SER A 31 1.05 -8.93 6.82
C SER A 31 1.06 -8.09 5.54
N VAL A 32 2.23 -7.94 4.90
CA VAL A 32 2.39 -7.29 3.58
C VAL A 32 1.51 -7.97 2.54
N SER A 33 1.59 -9.31 2.45
CA SER A 33 0.77 -10.10 1.51
C SER A 33 -0.73 -9.94 1.77
N SER A 34 -1.15 -9.88 3.03
CA SER A 34 -2.55 -9.70 3.41
C SER A 34 -3.10 -8.34 3.00
N LEU A 35 -2.33 -7.27 3.17
CA LEU A 35 -2.69 -5.92 2.72
C LEU A 35 -2.74 -5.82 1.18
N GLN A 36 -1.81 -6.47 0.47
CA GLN A 36 -1.85 -6.56 -0.99
C GLN A 36 -3.14 -7.25 -1.48
N LEU A 37 -3.52 -8.36 -0.86
CA LEU A 37 -4.76 -9.08 -1.18
C LEU A 37 -6.00 -8.23 -0.89
N LEU A 38 -6.03 -7.54 0.25
CA LEU A 38 -7.12 -6.64 0.61
C LEU A 38 -7.33 -5.55 -0.46
N ALA A 39 -6.24 -4.90 -0.90
CA ALA A 39 -6.29 -3.89 -1.95
C ALA A 39 -6.76 -4.46 -3.31
N ALA A 40 -6.28 -5.64 -3.69
CA ALA A 40 -6.70 -6.32 -4.91
C ALA A 40 -8.19 -6.71 -4.88
N LEU A 41 -8.69 -7.20 -3.75
CA LEU A 41 -10.10 -7.53 -3.58
C LEU A 41 -11.00 -6.29 -3.70
N TYR A 42 -10.60 -5.16 -3.11
CA TYR A 42 -11.34 -3.90 -3.30
C TYR A 42 -11.36 -3.45 -4.75
N ARG A 43 -10.23 -3.56 -5.46
CA ARG A 43 -10.15 -3.24 -6.89
C ARG A 43 -11.12 -4.11 -7.70
N LEU A 44 -11.15 -5.42 -7.46
CA LEU A 44 -12.06 -6.36 -8.12
C LEU A 44 -13.53 -6.09 -7.81
N GLN A 45 -13.84 -5.57 -6.62
CA GLN A 45 -15.20 -5.16 -6.25
C GLN A 45 -15.61 -3.79 -6.83
N GLY A 46 -14.77 -3.15 -7.64
CA GLY A 46 -15.07 -1.81 -8.17
C GLY A 46 -15.07 -0.73 -7.10
N LYS A 47 -14.27 -0.91 -6.04
CA LYS A 47 -14.11 0.03 -4.91
C LYS A 47 -12.72 0.68 -4.98
N PRO A 48 -12.47 1.60 -5.94
CA PRO A 48 -11.13 2.09 -6.23
C PRO A 48 -10.54 2.94 -5.10
N ILE A 49 -11.37 3.66 -4.34
CA ILE A 49 -10.92 4.48 -3.20
C ILE A 49 -10.41 3.58 -2.08
N GLN A 50 -11.16 2.56 -1.68
CA GLN A 50 -10.72 1.61 -0.66
C GLN A 50 -9.46 0.84 -1.10
N ALA A 51 -9.35 0.49 -2.39
CA ALA A 51 -8.15 -0.12 -2.93
C ALA A 51 -6.93 0.80 -2.79
N LEU A 52 -7.06 2.08 -3.15
CA LEU A 52 -6.01 3.08 -3.01
C LEU A 52 -5.60 3.27 -1.54
N GLU A 53 -6.55 3.43 -0.63
CA GLU A 53 -6.26 3.53 0.81
C GLU A 53 -5.53 2.29 1.33
N SER A 54 -5.90 1.10 0.85
CA SER A 54 -5.23 -0.16 1.19
C SER A 54 -3.77 -0.20 0.70
N PHE A 55 -3.50 0.30 -0.50
CA PHE A 55 -2.11 0.43 -0.99
C PHE A 55 -1.31 1.48 -0.22
N LEU A 56 -1.93 2.56 0.27
CA LEU A 56 -1.28 3.54 1.14
C LEU A 56 -0.89 2.94 2.49
N LEU A 57 -1.73 2.09 3.07
CA LEU A 57 -1.39 1.32 4.27
C LEU A 57 -0.22 0.36 4.00
N LEU A 58 -0.25 -0.35 2.87
CA LEU A 58 0.84 -1.23 2.45
C LEU A 58 2.16 -0.46 2.30
N ARG A 59 2.16 0.68 1.60
CA ARG A 59 3.33 1.57 1.48
C ARG A 59 3.90 1.91 2.85
N SER A 60 3.04 2.34 3.79
CA SER A 60 3.46 2.68 5.15
C SER A 60 4.08 1.49 5.88
N LEU A 61 3.49 0.30 5.77
CA LEU A 61 4.03 -0.91 6.39
C LEU A 61 5.38 -1.28 5.80
N CYS A 62 5.51 -1.36 4.47
CA CYS A 62 6.76 -1.73 3.81
C CYS A 62 7.89 -0.74 4.14
N GLN A 63 7.58 0.56 4.17
CA GLN A 63 8.53 1.59 4.58
C GLN A 63 9.06 1.37 6.01
N ARG A 64 8.18 1.04 6.96
CA ARG A 64 8.57 0.78 8.36
C ARG A 64 9.38 -0.51 8.52
N LEU A 65 9.11 -1.51 7.68
CA LEU A 65 9.81 -2.79 7.67
C LEU A 65 11.15 -2.73 6.92
N GLY A 66 11.43 -1.66 6.19
CA GLY A 66 12.59 -1.59 5.29
C GLY A 66 12.45 -2.50 4.05
N ASP A 67 11.24 -2.91 3.69
CA ASP A 67 10.96 -3.72 2.51
C ASP A 67 10.92 -2.84 1.26
N ALA A 68 12.09 -2.64 0.64
CA ALA A 68 12.24 -1.81 -0.55
C ALA A 68 11.42 -2.30 -1.75
N LEU A 69 11.35 -3.62 -1.97
CA LEU A 69 10.59 -4.20 -3.07
C LEU A 69 9.08 -4.02 -2.87
N GLY A 70 8.60 -4.30 -1.64
CA GLY A 70 7.21 -4.07 -1.28
C GLY A 70 6.83 -2.59 -1.34
N LEU A 71 7.73 -1.70 -0.95
CA LEU A 71 7.56 -0.25 -1.06
C LEU A 71 7.41 0.17 -2.52
N ALA A 72 8.36 -0.18 -3.39
CA ALA A 72 8.32 0.15 -4.81
C ALA A 72 7.04 -0.39 -5.49
N ASN A 73 6.66 -1.64 -5.20
CA ASN A 73 5.43 -2.22 -5.74
C ASN A 73 4.19 -1.43 -5.26
N SER A 74 4.11 -1.10 -3.98
CA SER A 74 2.98 -0.33 -3.44
C SER A 74 2.86 1.07 -4.08
N LEU A 75 3.98 1.76 -4.28
CA LEU A 75 4.04 3.08 -4.92
C LEU A 75 3.56 3.00 -6.37
N CYS A 76 4.01 2.00 -7.13
CA CYS A 76 3.54 1.77 -8.49
C CYS A 76 2.01 1.57 -8.54
N GLN A 77 1.46 0.78 -7.62
CA GLN A 77 0.00 0.57 -7.54
C GLN A 77 -0.77 1.84 -7.15
N ILE A 78 -0.22 2.67 -6.26
CA ILE A 78 -0.80 3.97 -5.87
C ILE A 78 -0.83 4.92 -7.07
N THR A 79 0.31 5.11 -7.73
CA THR A 79 0.45 5.97 -8.91
C THR A 79 -0.53 5.55 -10.00
N TRP A 80 -0.58 4.25 -10.32
CA TRP A 80 -1.54 3.74 -11.31
C TRP A 80 -2.98 4.00 -10.89
N SER A 81 -3.34 3.76 -9.63
CA SER A 81 -4.70 3.96 -9.13
C SER A 81 -5.12 5.43 -9.20
N LEU A 82 -4.23 6.37 -8.88
CA LEU A 82 -4.49 7.81 -8.97
C LEU A 82 -4.66 8.28 -10.41
N LEU A 83 -3.90 7.73 -11.36
CA LEU A 83 -4.09 8.01 -12.79
C LEU A 83 -5.46 7.53 -13.29
N GLN A 84 -5.90 6.34 -12.87
CA GLN A 84 -7.25 5.85 -13.19
C GLN A 84 -8.35 6.75 -12.62
N LEU A 85 -8.12 7.33 -11.43
CA LEU A 85 -9.01 8.29 -10.77
C LEU A 85 -8.91 9.72 -11.33
N GLN A 86 -8.12 9.95 -12.40
CA GLN A 86 -7.90 11.27 -12.99
C GLN A 86 -7.28 12.29 -12.01
N CYS A 87 -6.40 11.82 -11.13
CA CYS A 87 -5.66 12.62 -10.15
C CYS A 87 -4.14 12.65 -10.47
N PRO A 88 -3.72 13.20 -11.62
CA PRO A 88 -2.33 13.12 -12.07
C PRO A 88 -1.35 13.91 -11.20
N SER A 89 -1.78 15.03 -10.60
CA SER A 89 -0.92 15.82 -9.72
C SER A 89 -0.55 15.07 -8.44
N GLN A 90 -1.48 14.31 -7.87
CA GLN A 90 -1.18 13.41 -6.75
C GLN A 90 -0.36 12.20 -7.21
N ALA A 91 -0.63 11.64 -8.39
CA ALA A 91 0.12 10.51 -8.93
C ALA A 91 1.61 10.84 -9.09
N GLN A 92 1.92 12.07 -9.52
CA GLN A 92 3.28 12.56 -9.69
C GLN A 92 4.11 12.46 -8.40
N ILE A 93 3.52 12.80 -7.25
CA ILE A 93 4.21 12.74 -5.93
C ILE A 93 4.69 11.32 -5.62
N PHE A 94 3.85 10.31 -5.87
CA PHE A 94 4.20 8.92 -5.60
C PHE A 94 5.12 8.32 -6.66
N LEU A 95 5.07 8.84 -7.89
CA LEU A 95 6.03 8.46 -8.94
C LEU A 95 7.44 8.95 -8.60
N GLU A 96 7.58 10.18 -8.14
CA GLU A 96 8.86 10.73 -7.70
C GLU A 96 9.43 9.93 -6.51
N GLU A 97 8.58 9.55 -5.56
CA GLU A 97 9.00 8.67 -4.45
C GLU A 97 9.45 7.29 -4.95
N LEU A 98 8.77 6.72 -5.94
CA LEU A 98 9.15 5.44 -6.55
C LEU A 98 10.51 5.53 -7.24
N GLU A 99 10.75 6.59 -8.00
CA GLU A 99 12.02 6.84 -8.70
C GLU A 99 13.18 6.94 -7.70
N LEU A 100 12.99 7.65 -6.59
CA LEU A 100 13.99 7.71 -5.51
C LEU A 100 14.24 6.32 -4.89
N CYS A 101 13.18 5.58 -4.57
CA CYS A 101 13.27 4.24 -4.00
C CYS A 101 14.06 3.26 -4.91
N LEU A 102 13.91 3.39 -6.22
CA LEU A 102 14.65 2.56 -7.19
C LEU A 102 16.10 3.04 -7.35
N GLY A 103 16.34 4.35 -7.37
CA GLY A 103 17.69 4.91 -7.49
C GLY A 103 18.58 4.61 -6.27
N GLU A 104 18.02 4.55 -5.07
CA GLU A 104 18.75 4.14 -3.86
C GLU A 104 19.17 2.65 -3.91
N ALA A 105 18.37 1.80 -4.56
CA ALA A 105 18.68 0.39 -4.75
C ALA A 105 19.81 0.16 -5.76
N GLU A 106 19.95 1.03 -6.77
CA GLU A 106 21.03 0.96 -7.77
C GLU A 106 22.37 1.50 -7.26
N GLY A 107 22.36 2.41 -6.28
CA GLY A 107 23.57 3.04 -5.71
C GLY A 107 24.24 2.25 -4.58
N SER A 108 23.74 1.06 -4.22
CA SER A 108 24.21 0.24 -3.10
C SER A 108 25.00 -1.02 -3.52
N GLU A 109 25.42 -1.11 -4.79
CA GLU A 109 26.36 -2.13 -5.32
C GLU A 109 27.84 -1.70 -5.31
#